data_AF-A0A7M3ZRR2-F1
#
_entry.id   AF-A0A7M3ZRR2-F1
#
_cell.length_a   1.000
_cell.length_b   1.000
_cell.length_c   1.000
_cell.angle_alpha   90.00
_cell.angle_beta   90.00
_cell.angle_gamma   90.00
#
_symmetry.space_group_name_H-M   'P 1'
#
loop_
_entity.id
_entity.type
_entity.pdbx_description
1 polymer ?
#
loop_
_entity_poly.entity_id
_entity_poly.type
_entity_poly.pdbx_seq_one_letter_code
_entity_poly.pdbx_strand_id
1 'polypeptide(L)'
;MNIHEYQGKELLRASGVPVLNGVHCKTVDDALAAYDKLNSKVVAVKSQIHAGGRGKGSLYSPNSGELVMEGGVKIAFSRDEVKTYAENILGNILVTIQTGEEGKLVRNLYIESGCDIAHEYYLALLVDRENKSVMIMASTEGGMDIEEVAHNTPELIHKISIDPNSGLMGFQNRDLGMALGLSGKALKSFMKMLAKMYTMFVSNDCTMVEINPLVKTGDDEIVALDSKVSFDENAEFRHKDWDDMRDLSEEEEVEIRAKESGLSYVKLDGNIGCLVNGAGLAMATMDVIKLYGGEPANFLDVGGGANEEQVKTAFSIILEDPNVKGILVNIFGGIMRCDIIARGVIAATEALSLDVPLVVRLAGTNVDEGKAILAESTLNIHPADDLAEGAQKIVALIGGGV
;
A
#
# COMPACT_ATOMS: atom_id res chain seq x y z
N MET A 1 7.39 -0.46 -0.27
CA MET A 1 7.23 -0.36 1.19
C MET A 1 6.77 1.03 1.56
N ASN A 2 5.70 1.16 2.33
CA ASN A 2 5.26 2.44 2.90
C ASN A 2 5.81 2.59 4.32
N ILE A 3 5.95 3.84 4.77
CA ILE A 3 6.32 4.16 6.16
C ILE A 3 5.34 5.17 6.76
N HIS A 4 5.30 5.24 8.09
CA HIS A 4 4.48 6.19 8.83
C HIS A 4 4.96 7.64 8.64
N GLU A 5 4.05 8.59 8.86
CA GLU A 5 4.35 10.03 8.79
C GLU A 5 5.52 10.42 9.70
N TYR A 6 5.59 9.90 10.92
CA TYR A 6 6.69 10.23 11.84
C TYR A 6 8.07 9.81 11.29
N GLN A 7 8.16 8.65 10.64
CA GLN A 7 9.38 8.12 10.01
C GLN A 7 9.73 8.96 8.78
N GLY A 8 8.73 9.27 7.95
CA GLY A 8 8.90 10.18 6.81
C GLY A 8 9.44 11.55 7.24
N LYS A 9 8.91 12.11 8.34
CA LYS A 9 9.40 13.37 8.92
C LYS A 9 10.80 13.27 9.49
N GLU A 10 11.19 12.14 10.05
CA GLU A 10 12.57 11.90 10.47
C GLU A 10 13.54 11.90 9.29
N LEU A 11 13.18 11.27 8.17
CA LEU A 11 13.97 11.29 6.93
C LEU A 11 14.07 12.69 6.33
N LEU A 12 12.95 13.42 6.29
CA LEU A 12 12.92 14.81 5.85
C LEU A 12 13.83 15.68 6.73
N ARG A 13 13.71 15.56 8.06
CA ARG A 13 14.55 16.30 9.02
C ARG A 13 16.03 15.97 8.87
N ALA A 14 16.38 14.69 8.73
CA ALA A 14 17.75 14.25 8.49
C ALA A 14 18.34 14.79 7.18
N SER A 15 17.48 14.99 6.17
CA SER A 15 17.82 15.59 4.88
C SER A 15 17.89 17.13 4.90
N GLY A 16 17.52 17.76 6.02
CA GLY A 16 17.48 19.21 6.19
C GLY A 16 16.22 19.88 5.64
N VAL A 17 15.13 19.12 5.43
CA VAL A 17 13.81 19.64 5.10
C VAL A 17 13.12 20.11 6.39
N PRO A 18 12.62 21.37 6.45
CA PRO A 18 11.91 21.85 7.61
C PRO A 18 10.61 21.07 7.84
N VAL A 19 10.50 20.48 9.04
CA VAL A 19 9.31 19.83 9.59
C VAL A 19 9.10 20.35 11.01
N LEU A 20 7.89 20.25 11.54
CA LEU A 20 7.63 20.65 12.92
C LEU A 20 8.23 19.63 13.90
N ASN A 21 8.34 20.05 15.16
CA ASN A 21 8.73 19.14 16.23
C ASN A 21 7.54 18.25 16.57
N GLY A 22 7.78 16.94 16.59
CA GLY A 22 6.79 15.98 17.04
C GLY A 22 7.43 14.75 17.65
N VAL A 23 6.61 13.95 18.31
CA VAL A 23 7.00 12.79 19.09
C VAL A 23 6.09 11.62 18.74
N HIS A 24 6.69 10.48 18.41
CA HIS A 24 5.99 9.21 18.24
C HIS A 24 5.60 8.64 19.61
N CYS A 25 4.37 8.16 19.72
CA CYS A 25 3.76 7.72 20.96
C CYS A 25 3.05 6.38 20.75
N LYS A 26 3.17 5.46 21.70
CA LYS A 26 2.50 4.14 21.69
C LYS A 26 1.45 4.01 22.79
N THR A 27 1.40 4.96 23.72
CA THR A 27 0.45 5.00 24.83
C THR A 27 -0.11 6.41 25.00
N VAL A 28 -1.22 6.52 25.73
CA VAL A 28 -1.80 7.82 26.13
C VAL A 28 -0.81 8.60 27.02
N ASP A 29 -0.09 7.90 27.91
CA ASP A 29 0.92 8.54 28.77
C ASP A 29 2.09 9.10 27.95
N ASP A 30 2.54 8.40 26.90
CA ASP A 30 3.53 8.93 25.96
C ASP A 30 3.03 10.21 25.29
N ALA A 31 1.76 10.25 24.87
CA ALA A 31 1.16 11.41 24.22
C ALA A 31 1.11 12.64 25.16
N LEU A 32 0.82 12.41 26.45
CA LEU A 32 0.83 13.47 27.45
C LEU A 32 2.25 13.96 27.75
N ALA A 33 3.21 13.05 27.88
CA ALA A 33 4.62 13.42 28.04
C ALA A 33 5.17 14.17 26.82
N ALA A 34 4.72 13.81 25.61
CA ALA A 34 5.04 14.50 24.37
C ALA A 34 4.49 15.94 24.37
N TYR A 35 3.23 16.14 24.76
CA TYR A 35 2.65 17.48 24.91
C TYR A 35 3.48 18.35 25.87
N ASP A 36 3.83 17.81 27.05
CA ASP A 36 4.62 18.51 28.06
C ASP A 36 6.04 18.84 27.53
N LYS A 37 6.65 17.95 26.74
CA LYS A 37 7.97 18.14 26.12
C LYS A 37 7.97 19.17 24.99
N LEU A 38 6.93 19.18 24.16
CA LEU A 38 6.85 20.08 23.00
C LEU A 38 6.69 21.54 23.42
N ASN A 39 6.12 21.78 24.61
CA ASN A 39 5.92 23.12 25.18
C ASN A 39 5.25 24.09 24.17
N SER A 40 4.31 23.56 23.40
CA SER A 40 3.54 24.29 22.40
C SER A 40 2.14 24.60 22.93
N LYS A 41 1.60 25.77 22.57
CA LYS A 41 0.23 26.16 22.94
C LYS A 41 -0.84 25.36 22.18
N VAL A 42 -0.47 24.81 21.02
CA VAL A 42 -1.33 24.04 20.14
C VAL A 42 -0.53 22.84 19.67
N VAL A 43 -1.14 21.65 19.72
CA VAL A 43 -0.55 20.44 19.15
C VAL A 43 -1.56 19.72 18.26
N ALA A 44 -1.07 18.99 17.27
CA ALA A 44 -1.85 18.01 16.53
C ALA A 44 -1.65 16.63 17.16
N VAL A 45 -2.74 15.90 17.40
CA VAL A 45 -2.79 14.48 17.76
C VAL A 45 -3.16 13.72 16.48
N LYS A 46 -2.19 12.99 15.92
CA LYS A 46 -2.34 12.32 14.63
C LYS A 46 -2.26 10.81 14.78
N SER A 47 -3.26 10.10 14.29
CA SER A 47 -3.17 8.66 14.01
C SER A 47 -2.03 8.37 13.05
N GLN A 48 -1.32 7.27 13.29
CA GLN A 48 -0.27 6.78 12.40
C GLN A 48 -0.73 5.44 11.82
N ILE A 49 -1.18 5.51 10.58
CA ILE A 49 -1.49 4.40 9.67
C ILE A 49 -0.92 4.77 8.30
N HIS A 50 -0.66 3.79 7.44
CA HIS A 50 -0.08 4.04 6.11
C HIS A 50 -1.07 4.68 5.12
N ALA A 51 -2.37 4.57 5.38
CA ALA A 51 -3.41 5.15 4.54
C ALA A 51 -3.56 6.67 4.75
N GLY A 52 -3.86 7.38 3.66
CA GLY A 52 -4.17 8.81 3.66
C GLY A 52 -5.61 9.11 4.10
N GLY A 53 -6.02 10.39 4.02
CA GLY A 53 -7.41 10.79 4.34
C GLY A 53 -7.77 10.76 5.83
N ARG A 54 -6.77 10.55 6.72
CA ARG A 54 -6.95 10.41 8.17
C ARG A 54 -7.79 11.51 8.81
N GLY A 55 -7.61 12.77 8.39
CA GLY A 55 -8.36 13.91 8.93
C GLY A 55 -9.87 13.85 8.67
N LYS A 56 -10.30 13.22 7.57
CA LYS A 56 -11.71 13.04 7.18
C LYS A 56 -12.25 11.64 7.49
N GLY A 57 -11.44 10.76 8.05
CA GLY A 57 -11.86 9.39 8.41
C GLY A 57 -12.75 9.34 9.65
N SER A 58 -13.20 8.15 10.03
CA SER A 58 -14.06 7.92 11.20
C SER A 58 -13.48 6.78 12.05
N LEU A 59 -13.48 6.95 13.37
CA LEU A 59 -12.93 5.97 14.32
C LEU A 59 -14.05 5.12 14.92
N TYR A 60 -13.88 3.80 14.88
CA TYR A 60 -14.81 2.83 15.41
C TYR A 60 -14.16 1.95 16.48
N SER A 61 -14.94 1.61 17.50
CA SER A 61 -14.52 0.67 18.53
C SER A 61 -14.42 -0.74 17.94
N PRO A 62 -13.26 -1.42 18.04
CA PRO A 62 -13.12 -2.79 17.53
C PRO A 62 -14.00 -3.79 18.28
N ASN A 63 -14.42 -3.46 19.51
CA ASN A 63 -15.23 -4.36 20.35
C ASN A 63 -16.74 -4.17 20.13
N SER A 64 -17.19 -2.94 19.95
CA SER A 64 -18.63 -2.63 19.83
C SER A 64 -19.07 -2.28 18.41
N GLY A 65 -18.15 -1.93 17.52
CA GLY A 65 -18.45 -1.40 16.18
C GLY A 65 -19.05 0.01 16.21
N GLU A 66 -19.14 0.65 17.38
CA GLU A 66 -19.72 1.98 17.53
C GLU A 66 -18.74 3.08 17.11
N LEU A 67 -19.26 4.15 16.52
CA LEU A 67 -18.50 5.35 16.20
C LEU A 67 -18.00 6.00 17.50
N VAL A 68 -16.69 6.13 17.64
CA VAL A 68 -16.01 6.76 18.77
C VAL A 68 -15.81 8.24 18.51
N MET A 69 -15.29 8.60 17.33
CA MET A 69 -14.93 9.98 16.99
C MET A 69 -14.76 10.15 15.48
N GLU A 70 -15.16 11.31 14.95
CA GLU A 70 -14.81 11.69 13.58
C GLU A 70 -13.38 12.22 13.52
N GLY A 71 -12.61 11.84 12.51
CA GLY A 71 -11.27 12.34 12.19
C GLY A 71 -10.15 11.71 13.02
N GLY A 72 -9.18 11.11 12.35
CA GLY A 72 -7.93 10.58 12.93
C GLY A 72 -6.83 11.64 13.11
N VAL A 73 -7.11 12.92 12.87
CA VAL A 73 -6.22 14.06 13.13
C VAL A 73 -6.99 15.12 13.90
N LYS A 74 -6.51 15.49 15.09
CA LYS A 74 -7.16 16.45 15.99
C LYS A 74 -6.21 17.53 16.46
N ILE A 75 -6.71 18.76 16.54
CA ILE A 75 -5.96 19.88 17.09
C ILE A 75 -6.36 20.05 18.55
N ALA A 76 -5.38 19.98 19.45
CA ALA A 76 -5.55 20.15 20.89
C ALA A 76 -4.88 21.44 21.38
N PHE A 77 -5.56 22.12 22.30
CA PHE A 77 -5.16 23.36 22.96
C PHE A 77 -4.82 23.16 24.44
N SER A 78 -4.98 21.94 24.95
CA SER A 78 -4.69 21.59 26.33
C SER A 78 -4.24 20.14 26.49
N ARG A 79 -3.59 19.86 27.62
CA ARG A 79 -3.17 18.50 28.00
C ARG A 79 -4.37 17.54 28.14
N ASP A 80 -5.51 18.04 28.61
CA ASP A 80 -6.73 17.24 28.76
C ASP A 80 -7.33 16.87 27.39
N GLU A 81 -7.32 17.79 26.43
CA GLU A 81 -7.74 17.48 25.05
C GLU A 81 -6.82 16.45 24.39
N VAL A 82 -5.49 16.55 24.60
CA VAL A 82 -4.54 15.52 24.13
C VAL A 82 -4.90 14.15 24.71
N LYS A 83 -5.22 14.08 26.01
CA LYS A 83 -5.65 12.84 26.66
C LYS A 83 -6.89 12.27 25.97
N THR A 84 -7.94 13.06 25.83
CA THR A 84 -9.21 12.64 25.22
C THR A 84 -9.02 12.16 23.78
N TYR A 85 -8.27 12.90 22.96
CA TYR A 85 -8.04 12.48 21.58
C TYR A 85 -7.16 11.24 21.50
N ALA A 86 -6.12 11.11 22.34
CA ALA A 86 -5.29 9.93 22.37
C ALA A 86 -6.07 8.67 22.79
N GLU A 87 -6.93 8.75 23.81
CA GLU A 87 -7.82 7.66 24.25
C GLU A 87 -8.82 7.25 23.16
N ASN A 88 -9.32 8.21 22.38
CA ASN A 88 -10.30 7.93 21.31
C ASN A 88 -9.65 7.41 20.02
N ILE A 89 -8.40 7.77 19.75
CA ILE A 89 -7.70 7.35 18.52
C ILE A 89 -7.00 6.01 18.74
N LEU A 90 -6.20 5.89 19.80
CA LEU A 90 -5.35 4.73 20.02
C LEU A 90 -6.18 3.48 20.37
N GLY A 91 -5.94 2.39 19.66
CA GLY A 91 -6.65 1.12 19.87
C GLY A 91 -8.02 1.05 19.21
N ASN A 92 -8.41 2.06 18.43
CA ASN A 92 -9.63 2.05 17.62
C ASN A 92 -9.33 1.89 16.12
N ILE A 93 -10.33 1.47 15.35
CA ILE A 93 -10.22 1.25 13.90
C ILE A 93 -10.51 2.57 13.20
N LEU A 94 -9.53 3.09 12.46
CA LEU A 94 -9.70 4.26 11.61
C LEU A 94 -10.11 3.83 10.20
N VAL A 95 -11.32 4.18 9.81
CA VAL A 95 -11.83 4.02 8.45
C VAL A 95 -11.59 5.31 7.68
N THR A 96 -10.96 5.19 6.52
CA THR A 96 -10.71 6.28 5.57
C THR A 96 -11.16 5.84 4.18
N ILE A 97 -11.22 6.79 3.23
CA ILE A 97 -11.47 6.46 1.83
C ILE A 97 -10.42 5.49 1.23
N GLN A 98 -9.20 5.45 1.79
CA GLN A 98 -8.10 4.60 1.30
C GLN A 98 -8.01 3.23 2.00
N THR A 99 -8.68 3.04 3.14
CA THR A 99 -8.68 1.73 3.85
C THR A 99 -9.88 0.86 3.50
N GLY A 100 -10.93 1.43 2.91
CA GLY A 100 -12.23 0.75 2.80
C GLY A 100 -12.90 0.56 4.17
N GLU A 101 -13.97 -0.23 4.19
CA GLU A 101 -14.81 -0.46 5.38
C GLU A 101 -14.10 -1.18 6.53
N GLU A 102 -13.13 -2.04 6.21
CA GLU A 102 -12.29 -2.78 7.17
C GLU A 102 -11.48 -1.82 8.08
N GLY A 103 -11.09 -0.65 7.54
CA GLY A 103 -10.28 0.31 8.26
C GLY A 103 -8.88 -0.21 8.64
N LYS A 104 -8.18 0.53 9.50
CA LYS A 104 -6.93 0.06 10.13
C LYS A 104 -6.91 0.38 11.62
N LEU A 105 -6.48 -0.60 12.42
CA LEU A 105 -6.34 -0.43 13.86
C LEU A 105 -5.18 0.52 14.16
N VAL A 106 -5.47 1.65 14.81
CA VAL A 106 -4.45 2.65 15.13
C VAL A 106 -3.65 2.20 16.34
N ARG A 107 -2.39 1.80 16.13
CA ARG A 107 -1.46 1.37 17.19
C ARG A 107 -0.45 2.44 17.60
N ASN A 108 -0.36 3.51 16.81
CA ASN A 108 0.67 4.52 16.93
C ASN A 108 0.04 5.92 16.83
N LEU A 109 0.57 6.86 17.59
CA LEU A 109 0.22 8.28 17.54
C LEU A 109 1.46 9.11 17.22
N TYR A 110 1.24 10.27 16.61
CA TYR A 110 2.23 11.32 16.48
C TYR A 110 1.68 12.61 17.05
N ILE A 111 2.33 13.13 18.10
CA ILE A 111 2.00 14.41 18.71
C ILE A 111 2.95 15.46 18.16
N GLU A 112 2.43 16.47 17.48
CA GLU A 112 3.24 17.46 16.78
C GLU A 112 2.87 18.88 17.21
N SER A 113 3.86 19.76 17.34
CA SER A 113 3.61 21.19 17.58
C SER A 113 2.82 21.82 16.43
N GLY A 114 1.89 22.73 16.72
CA GLY A 114 1.23 23.54 15.71
C GLY A 114 2.14 24.62 15.12
N CYS A 115 1.76 25.17 13.98
CA CYS A 115 2.37 26.36 13.39
C CYS A 115 1.29 27.33 12.90
N ASP A 116 1.67 28.59 12.68
CA ASP A 116 0.79 29.61 12.10
C ASP A 116 0.73 29.41 10.58
N ILE A 117 -0.40 28.90 10.08
CA ILE A 117 -0.60 28.52 8.68
C ILE A 117 -1.12 29.73 7.92
N ALA A 118 -0.30 30.29 7.02
CA ALA A 118 -0.71 31.38 6.13
C ALA A 118 -1.32 30.85 4.82
N HIS A 119 -0.78 29.75 4.28
CA HIS A 119 -1.30 29.07 3.08
C HIS A 119 -0.88 27.61 3.05
N GLU A 120 -1.76 26.74 2.55
CA GLU A 120 -1.50 25.30 2.34
C GLU A 120 -1.32 25.00 0.86
N TYR A 121 -0.23 24.31 0.52
CA TYR A 121 0.12 23.86 -0.82
C TYR A 121 0.16 22.33 -0.87
N TYR A 122 0.18 21.80 -2.07
CA TYR A 122 0.47 20.40 -2.35
C TYR A 122 1.87 20.27 -2.97
N LEU A 123 2.63 19.24 -2.59
CA LEU A 123 3.89 18.88 -3.25
C LEU A 123 4.08 17.36 -3.25
N ALA A 124 4.39 16.78 -4.41
CA ALA A 124 4.79 15.39 -4.53
C ALA A 124 5.96 15.19 -5.50
N LEU A 125 6.78 14.18 -5.21
CA LEU A 125 7.79 13.62 -6.10
C LEU A 125 7.40 12.16 -6.36
N LEU A 126 7.40 11.74 -7.62
CA LEU A 126 7.05 10.38 -8.02
C LEU A 126 7.82 9.93 -9.26
N VAL A 127 7.90 8.62 -9.49
CA VAL A 127 8.44 8.06 -10.73
C VAL A 127 7.37 8.12 -11.83
N ASP A 128 7.56 9.00 -12.79
CA ASP A 128 6.72 9.07 -13.99
C ASP A 128 7.10 7.95 -14.96
N ARG A 129 6.18 7.00 -15.13
CA ARG A 129 6.37 5.84 -15.99
C ARG A 129 6.31 6.18 -17.48
N GLU A 130 5.60 7.24 -17.86
CA GLU A 130 5.48 7.68 -19.25
C GLU A 130 6.78 8.36 -19.70
N ASN A 131 7.27 9.32 -18.89
CA ASN A 131 8.50 10.04 -19.18
C ASN A 131 9.77 9.33 -18.68
N LYS A 132 9.63 8.24 -17.91
CA LYS A 132 10.73 7.43 -17.38
C LYS A 132 11.72 8.24 -16.53
N SER A 133 11.17 9.16 -15.74
CA SER A 133 11.92 10.16 -14.98
C SER A 133 11.24 10.44 -13.66
N VAL A 134 11.95 11.04 -12.71
CA VAL A 134 11.29 11.66 -11.55
C VAL A 134 10.45 12.85 -12.04
N MET A 135 9.18 12.89 -11.66
CA MET A 135 8.31 14.04 -11.81
C MET A 135 8.11 14.69 -10.44
N ILE A 136 8.15 16.02 -10.40
CA ILE A 136 7.69 16.80 -9.26
C ILE A 136 6.39 17.49 -9.65
N MET A 137 5.39 17.35 -8.78
CA MET A 137 4.06 17.92 -8.93
C MET A 137 3.76 18.85 -7.75
N ALA A 138 3.22 20.03 -8.01
CA ALA A 138 2.82 20.96 -6.95
C ALA A 138 1.54 21.73 -7.33
N SER A 139 0.78 22.15 -6.31
CA SER A 139 -0.46 22.93 -6.50
C SER A 139 -0.65 23.93 -5.36
N THR A 140 -1.39 25.01 -5.64
CA THR A 140 -1.89 25.96 -4.62
C THR A 140 -2.99 25.37 -3.76
N GLU A 141 -3.56 24.25 -4.19
CA GLU A 141 -4.68 23.55 -3.55
C GLU A 141 -4.18 22.48 -2.56
N GLY A 142 -3.52 22.92 -1.49
CA GLY A 142 -3.12 22.03 -0.39
C GLY A 142 -4.28 21.65 0.54
N GLY A 143 -4.12 20.56 1.30
CA GLY A 143 -5.12 20.09 2.26
C GLY A 143 -6.33 19.39 1.64
N MET A 144 -6.34 19.25 0.30
CA MET A 144 -7.37 18.58 -0.48
C MET A 144 -6.82 17.32 -1.17
N ASP A 145 -7.73 16.50 -1.70
CA ASP A 145 -7.36 15.31 -2.48
C ASP A 145 -6.82 15.74 -3.85
N ILE A 146 -5.60 15.33 -4.20
CA ILE A 146 -4.95 15.85 -5.41
C ILE A 146 -5.61 15.31 -6.68
N GLU A 147 -6.20 14.13 -6.60
CA GLU A 147 -6.97 13.48 -7.64
C GLU A 147 -8.23 14.31 -8.00
N GLU A 148 -8.88 14.89 -7.00
CA GLU A 148 -10.02 15.80 -7.19
C GLU A 148 -9.58 17.08 -7.91
N VAL A 149 -8.44 17.67 -7.51
CA VAL A 149 -7.85 18.83 -8.18
C VAL A 149 -7.47 18.48 -9.63
N ALA A 150 -6.87 17.31 -9.86
CA ALA A 150 -6.48 16.85 -11.19
C ALA A 150 -7.68 16.64 -12.12
N HIS A 151 -8.84 16.26 -11.58
CA HIS A 151 -10.06 16.09 -12.35
C HIS A 151 -10.77 17.42 -12.63
N ASN A 152 -10.93 18.26 -11.59
CA ASN A 152 -11.76 19.45 -11.64
C ASN A 152 -11.03 20.71 -12.10
N THR A 153 -9.77 20.89 -11.69
CA THR A 153 -8.95 22.08 -11.92
C THR A 153 -7.50 21.70 -12.29
N PRO A 154 -7.29 20.89 -13.34
CA PRO A 154 -5.96 20.39 -13.72
C PRO A 154 -4.93 21.49 -13.98
N GLU A 155 -5.37 22.70 -14.35
CA GLU A 155 -4.52 23.87 -14.58
C GLU A 155 -3.82 24.40 -13.33
N LEU A 156 -4.32 24.06 -12.13
CA LEU A 156 -3.68 24.41 -10.86
C LEU A 156 -2.54 23.45 -10.49
N ILE A 157 -2.36 22.37 -11.25
CA ILE A 157 -1.30 21.40 -11.04
C ILE A 157 -0.11 21.72 -11.94
N HIS A 158 0.98 22.14 -11.31
CA HIS A 158 2.26 22.37 -11.97
C HIS A 158 3.13 21.12 -11.91
N LYS A 159 3.70 20.73 -13.05
CA LYS A 159 4.54 19.53 -13.18
C LYS A 159 5.89 19.89 -13.77
N ILE A 160 6.96 19.31 -13.22
CA ILE A 160 8.30 19.34 -13.82
C ILE A 160 8.84 17.92 -13.93
N SER A 161 9.39 17.57 -15.09
CA SER A 161 10.13 16.31 -15.30
C SER A 161 11.62 16.58 -15.13
N ILE A 162 12.32 15.65 -14.48
CA ILE A 162 13.73 15.78 -14.13
C ILE A 162 14.56 14.86 -15.01
N ASP A 163 15.48 15.45 -15.79
CA ASP A 163 16.47 14.68 -16.54
C ASP A 163 17.37 13.88 -15.58
N PRO A 164 17.46 12.54 -15.70
CA PRO A 164 18.25 11.74 -14.76
C PRO A 164 19.74 12.06 -14.73
N ASN A 165 20.31 12.59 -15.82
CA ASN A 165 21.74 12.92 -15.88
C ASN A 165 22.06 14.26 -15.22
N SER A 166 21.19 15.24 -15.42
CA SER A 166 21.36 16.61 -14.94
C SER A 166 20.85 16.79 -13.50
N GLY A 167 19.89 15.97 -13.09
CA GLY A 167 19.17 16.12 -11.83
C GLY A 167 18.31 17.39 -11.80
N LEU A 168 17.80 17.72 -10.61
CA LEU A 168 16.96 18.89 -10.43
C LEU A 168 17.75 20.20 -10.60
N MET A 169 17.41 20.97 -11.62
CA MET A 169 18.11 22.22 -11.94
C MET A 169 17.54 23.41 -11.17
N GLY A 170 18.41 24.37 -10.86
CA GLY A 170 18.04 25.56 -10.08
C GLY A 170 16.94 26.42 -10.71
N PHE A 171 16.83 26.44 -12.05
CA PHE A 171 15.74 27.15 -12.73
C PHE A 171 14.40 26.43 -12.53
N GLN A 172 14.35 25.10 -12.58
CA GLN A 172 13.12 24.33 -12.36
C GLN A 172 12.57 24.57 -10.95
N ASN A 173 13.45 24.56 -9.94
CA ASN A 173 13.09 24.89 -8.56
C ASN A 173 12.46 26.29 -8.44
N ARG A 174 13.08 27.29 -9.06
CA ARG A 174 12.62 28.66 -9.01
C ARG A 174 11.28 28.83 -9.74
N ASP A 175 11.20 28.30 -10.95
CA ASP A 175 10.04 28.49 -11.83
C ASP A 175 8.81 27.78 -11.24
N LEU A 176 8.98 26.59 -10.63
CA LEU A 176 7.90 25.92 -9.89
C LEU A 176 7.44 26.74 -8.68
N GLY A 177 8.38 27.26 -7.87
CA GLY A 177 8.02 28.11 -6.74
C GLY A 177 7.29 29.39 -7.15
N MET A 178 7.70 30.01 -8.27
CA MET A 178 7.01 31.18 -8.83
C MET A 178 5.61 30.84 -9.36
N ALA A 179 5.43 29.66 -9.95
CA ALA A 179 4.11 29.18 -10.39
C ALA A 179 3.12 29.03 -9.22
N LEU A 180 3.62 28.63 -8.05
CA LEU A 180 2.86 28.60 -6.78
C LEU A 180 2.63 29.99 -6.16
N GLY A 181 3.04 31.08 -6.83
CA GLY A 181 2.94 32.43 -6.31
C GLY A 181 3.91 32.76 -5.17
N LEU A 182 4.93 31.92 -4.94
CA LEU A 182 5.91 32.17 -3.88
C LEU A 182 6.88 33.28 -4.28
N SER A 183 7.25 34.10 -3.30
CA SER A 183 8.25 35.15 -3.44
C SER A 183 9.07 35.29 -2.16
N GLY A 184 10.02 36.23 -2.13
CA GLY A 184 10.69 36.62 -0.89
C GLY A 184 11.43 35.48 -0.18
N LYS A 185 11.13 35.30 1.11
CA LYS A 185 11.75 34.29 1.98
C LYS A 185 11.15 32.92 1.71
N ALA A 186 9.83 32.86 1.45
CA ALA A 186 9.13 31.60 1.16
C ALA A 186 9.67 30.92 -0.11
N LEU A 187 9.91 31.69 -1.19
CA LEU A 187 10.50 31.14 -2.42
C LEU A 187 11.91 30.57 -2.17
N LYS A 188 12.75 31.28 -1.42
CA LYS A 188 14.11 30.80 -1.10
C LYS A 188 14.06 29.54 -0.23
N SER A 189 13.13 29.49 0.72
CA SER A 189 12.91 28.33 1.58
C SER A 189 12.42 27.12 0.77
N PHE A 190 11.41 27.30 -0.08
CA PHE A 190 10.90 26.30 -1.00
C PHE A 190 12.01 25.71 -1.89
N MET A 191 12.81 26.55 -2.55
CA MET A 191 13.88 26.08 -3.43
C MET A 191 14.92 25.22 -2.70
N LYS A 192 15.27 25.58 -1.46
CA LYS A 192 16.19 24.79 -0.64
C LYS A 192 15.56 23.45 -0.25
N MET A 193 14.32 23.50 0.24
CA MET A 193 13.56 22.33 0.64
C MET A 193 13.42 21.34 -0.51
N LEU A 194 13.00 21.81 -1.69
CA LEU A 194 12.75 20.96 -2.84
C LEU A 194 14.01 20.27 -3.35
N ALA A 195 15.16 20.98 -3.36
CA ALA A 195 16.45 20.38 -3.68
C ALA A 195 16.82 19.25 -2.70
N LYS A 196 16.59 19.45 -1.39
CA LYS A 196 16.86 18.43 -0.37
C LYS A 196 15.91 17.24 -0.48
N MET A 197 14.63 17.48 -0.72
CA MET A 197 13.64 16.44 -0.96
C MET A 197 13.98 15.60 -2.19
N TYR A 198 14.42 16.21 -3.29
CA TYR A 198 14.85 15.48 -4.47
C TYR A 198 16.08 14.61 -4.21
N THR A 199 17.10 15.15 -3.51
CA THR A 199 18.24 14.33 -3.09
C THR A 199 17.80 13.15 -2.23
N MET A 200 16.94 13.41 -1.23
CA MET A 200 16.38 12.37 -0.35
C MET A 200 15.66 11.29 -1.16
N PHE A 201 14.76 11.70 -2.06
CA PHE A 201 13.98 10.82 -2.93
C PHE A 201 14.88 9.86 -3.73
N VAL A 202 15.91 10.38 -4.39
CA VAL A 202 16.83 9.57 -5.19
C VAL A 202 17.73 8.70 -4.32
N SER A 203 18.26 9.24 -3.22
CA SER A 203 19.21 8.51 -2.37
C SER A 203 18.59 7.36 -1.58
N ASN A 204 17.29 7.44 -1.30
CA ASN A 204 16.54 6.41 -0.57
C ASN A 204 15.63 5.61 -1.52
N ASP A 205 15.87 5.62 -2.84
CA ASP A 205 15.07 4.87 -3.81
C ASP A 205 13.55 4.96 -3.58
N CYS A 206 13.08 6.19 -3.32
CA CYS A 206 11.67 6.44 -3.13
C CYS A 206 10.92 6.19 -4.45
N THR A 207 9.75 5.59 -4.37
CA THR A 207 8.77 5.57 -5.46
C THR A 207 7.86 6.80 -5.39
N MET A 208 7.62 7.29 -4.17
CA MET A 208 6.78 8.46 -3.91
C MET A 208 7.22 9.18 -2.64
N VAL A 209 7.24 10.51 -2.68
CA VAL A 209 7.25 11.39 -1.50
C VAL A 209 6.19 12.45 -1.71
N GLU A 210 5.22 12.51 -0.82
CA GLU A 210 4.08 13.44 -0.88
C GLU A 210 3.99 14.23 0.43
N ILE A 211 3.82 15.54 0.29
CA ILE A 211 3.66 16.50 1.38
C ILE A 211 2.33 17.21 1.17
N ASN A 212 1.32 16.81 1.94
CA ASN A 212 -0.01 17.38 1.86
C ASN A 212 -0.64 17.56 3.26
N PRO A 213 -0.61 18.77 3.84
CA PRO A 213 -0.19 20.03 3.22
C PRO A 213 1.31 20.34 3.37
N LEU A 214 1.84 21.02 2.37
CA LEU A 214 3.05 21.82 2.45
C LEU A 214 2.65 23.25 2.87
N VAL A 215 3.15 23.74 4.00
CA VAL A 215 2.65 24.99 4.57
C VAL A 215 3.62 26.14 4.34
N LYS A 216 3.08 27.29 3.95
CA LYS A 216 3.71 28.59 4.17
C LYS A 216 3.27 29.15 5.51
N THR A 217 4.23 29.44 6.39
CA THR A 217 3.95 30.00 7.72
C THR A 217 3.74 31.51 7.67
N GLY A 218 3.20 32.08 8.75
CA GLY A 218 3.13 33.54 8.95
C GLY A 218 4.50 34.25 8.89
N ASP A 219 5.59 33.53 9.14
CA ASP A 219 6.98 34.02 9.04
C ASP A 219 7.57 33.94 7.61
N ASP A 220 6.74 33.70 6.59
CA ASP A 220 7.13 33.57 5.18
C ASP A 220 8.16 32.46 4.95
N GLU A 221 8.02 31.33 5.66
CA GLU A 221 8.87 30.13 5.53
C GLU A 221 8.03 28.92 5.10
N ILE A 222 8.67 27.94 4.44
CA ILE A 222 8.02 26.72 3.98
C ILE A 222 8.34 25.56 4.93
N VAL A 223 7.31 24.81 5.32
CA VAL A 223 7.41 23.67 6.24
C VAL A 223 6.55 22.53 5.73
N ALA A 224 7.09 21.31 5.75
CA ALA A 224 6.32 20.10 5.49
C ALA A 224 5.50 19.74 6.75
N LEU A 225 4.17 19.92 6.67
CA LEU A 225 3.25 19.65 7.79
C LEU A 225 2.75 18.20 7.83
N ASP A 226 2.78 17.51 6.70
CA ASP A 226 2.53 16.07 6.61
C ASP A 226 3.60 15.41 5.72
N SER A 227 3.69 14.08 5.76
CA SER A 227 4.61 13.32 4.93
C SER A 227 4.07 11.93 4.67
N LYS A 228 3.98 11.56 3.39
CA LYS A 228 3.74 10.18 2.94
C LYS A 228 4.92 9.77 2.07
N VAL A 229 5.59 8.69 2.44
CA VAL A 229 6.79 8.20 1.75
C VAL A 229 6.63 6.73 1.44
N SER A 230 6.99 6.36 0.20
CA SER A 230 6.99 5.00 -0.30
C SER A 230 8.34 4.72 -0.96
N PHE A 231 8.88 3.53 -0.72
CA PHE A 231 10.14 3.04 -1.28
C PHE A 231 9.93 1.94 -2.31
N ASP A 232 10.88 1.82 -3.25
CA ASP A 232 10.99 0.69 -4.17
C ASP A 232 11.59 -0.52 -3.44
N GLU A 233 10.78 -1.55 -3.18
CA GLU A 233 11.22 -2.76 -2.49
C GLU A 233 12.30 -3.53 -3.26
N ASN A 234 12.42 -3.32 -4.58
CA ASN A 234 13.51 -3.93 -5.35
C ASN A 234 14.89 -3.37 -4.96
N ALA A 235 14.94 -2.24 -4.26
CA ALA A 235 16.18 -1.64 -3.75
C ALA A 235 16.51 -2.05 -2.30
N GLU A 236 15.69 -2.88 -1.64
CA GLU A 236 15.88 -3.31 -0.23
C GLU A 236 17.29 -3.86 0.04
N PHE A 237 17.89 -4.57 -0.94
CA PHE A 237 19.23 -5.16 -0.81
C PHE A 237 20.35 -4.15 -0.48
N ARG A 238 20.14 -2.86 -0.75
CA ARG A 238 21.10 -1.77 -0.47
C ARG A 238 20.64 -0.80 0.63
N HIS A 239 19.51 -1.05 1.27
CA HIS A 239 18.91 -0.21 2.32
C HIS A 239 18.50 -1.03 3.54
N LYS A 240 19.49 -1.50 4.30
CA LYS A 240 19.25 -2.37 5.47
C LYS A 240 18.50 -1.68 6.61
N ASP A 241 18.56 -0.36 6.65
CA ASP A 241 17.88 0.49 7.63
C ASP A 241 16.35 0.54 7.44
N TRP A 242 15.84 0.05 6.31
CA TRP A 242 14.40 -0.04 6.06
C TRP A 242 13.69 -1.08 6.92
N ASP A 243 14.41 -2.13 7.34
CA ASP A 243 13.86 -3.17 8.22
C ASP A 243 13.35 -2.58 9.54
N ASP A 244 14.04 -1.56 10.06
CA ASP A 244 13.65 -0.84 11.28
C ASP A 244 12.43 0.07 11.06
N MET A 245 12.12 0.42 9.81
CA MET A 245 10.99 1.28 9.46
C MET A 245 9.72 0.50 9.10
N ARG A 246 9.85 -0.77 8.69
CA ARG A 246 8.73 -1.59 8.25
C ARG A 246 7.78 -1.92 9.40
N ASP A 247 6.52 -1.52 9.28
CA ASP A 247 5.47 -1.89 10.22
C ASP A 247 4.58 -2.99 9.63
N LEU A 248 4.86 -4.25 10.02
CA LEU A 248 4.07 -5.41 9.60
C LEU A 248 2.61 -5.34 10.07
N SER A 249 2.27 -4.52 11.07
CA SER A 249 0.90 -4.41 11.55
C SER A 249 -0.02 -3.60 10.62
N GLU A 250 0.57 -2.97 9.60
CA GLU A 250 -0.12 -2.27 8.51
C GLU A 250 -0.31 -3.17 7.27
N GLU A 251 0.35 -4.32 7.22
CA GLU A 251 0.26 -5.31 6.15
C GLU A 251 -0.70 -6.45 6.53
N GLU A 252 -1.24 -7.17 5.54
CA GLU A 252 -2.09 -8.33 5.80
C GLU A 252 -1.26 -9.56 6.17
N GLU A 253 -1.60 -10.25 7.27
CA GLU A 253 -0.83 -11.40 7.78
C GLU A 253 -0.61 -12.51 6.74
N VAL A 254 -1.61 -12.69 5.87
CA VAL A 254 -1.56 -13.66 4.78
C VAL A 254 -0.58 -13.24 3.68
N GLU A 255 -0.48 -11.96 3.37
CA GLU A 255 0.46 -11.41 2.38
C GLU A 255 1.90 -11.48 2.90
N ILE A 256 2.11 -11.23 4.20
CA ILE A 256 3.42 -11.38 4.84
C ILE A 256 3.94 -12.81 4.69
N ARG A 257 3.13 -13.81 5.08
CA ARG A 257 3.52 -15.23 4.99
C ARG A 257 3.71 -15.69 3.55
N ALA A 258 2.89 -15.18 2.63
CA ALA A 258 3.08 -15.42 1.20
C ALA A 258 4.47 -14.93 0.75
N LYS A 259 4.82 -13.67 1.08
CA LYS A 259 6.09 -13.05 0.72
C LYS A 259 7.28 -13.80 1.31
N GLU A 260 7.20 -14.26 2.57
CA GLU A 260 8.24 -15.09 3.22
C GLU A 260 8.51 -16.42 2.47
N SER A 261 7.49 -16.94 1.77
CA SER A 261 7.58 -18.16 0.96
C SER A 261 7.93 -17.89 -0.51
N GLY A 262 8.21 -16.63 -0.86
CA GLY A 262 8.49 -16.20 -2.23
C GLY A 262 7.25 -16.19 -3.14
N LEU A 263 6.05 -16.11 -2.55
CA LEU A 263 4.77 -16.00 -3.26
C LEU A 263 4.33 -14.54 -3.30
N SER A 264 3.70 -14.12 -4.39
CA SER A 264 2.98 -12.84 -4.44
C SER A 264 1.50 -13.11 -4.29
N TYR A 265 0.89 -12.65 -3.19
CA TYR A 265 -0.51 -12.88 -2.86
C TYR A 265 -1.21 -11.53 -2.62
N VAL A 266 -2.47 -11.41 -3.07
CA VAL A 266 -3.37 -10.30 -2.71
C VAL A 266 -4.76 -10.88 -2.49
N LYS A 267 -5.38 -10.58 -1.36
CA LYS A 267 -6.75 -11.01 -1.05
C LYS A 267 -7.78 -10.17 -1.82
N LEU A 268 -8.87 -10.81 -2.26
CA LEU A 268 -10.04 -10.19 -2.88
C LEU A 268 -11.34 -10.73 -2.23
N ASP A 269 -12.48 -10.13 -2.55
CA ASP A 269 -13.78 -10.46 -1.90
C ASP A 269 -14.56 -11.60 -2.59
N GLY A 270 -13.88 -12.44 -3.36
CA GLY A 270 -14.50 -13.51 -4.13
C GLY A 270 -14.58 -14.86 -3.42
N ASN A 271 -14.90 -15.90 -4.20
CA ASN A 271 -15.09 -17.27 -3.74
C ASN A 271 -14.35 -18.32 -4.57
N ILE A 272 -13.63 -17.92 -5.62
CA ILE A 272 -12.78 -18.81 -6.43
C ILE A 272 -11.33 -18.48 -6.18
N GLY A 273 -10.64 -19.37 -5.47
CA GLY A 273 -9.20 -19.27 -5.25
C GLY A 273 -8.42 -19.45 -6.56
N CYS A 274 -7.35 -18.68 -6.75
CA CYS A 274 -6.49 -18.79 -7.93
C CYS A 274 -5.07 -19.18 -7.51
N LEU A 275 -4.46 -20.13 -8.21
CA LEU A 275 -3.03 -20.46 -8.10
C LEU A 275 -2.43 -20.50 -9.50
N VAL A 276 -1.55 -19.54 -9.79
CA VAL A 276 -1.05 -19.31 -11.15
C VAL A 276 0.45 -19.02 -11.12
N ASN A 277 1.16 -19.33 -12.20
CA ASN A 277 2.55 -18.91 -12.39
C ASN A 277 2.65 -17.75 -13.38
N GLY A 278 3.26 -16.65 -12.93
CA GLY A 278 3.43 -15.40 -13.65
C GLY A 278 2.28 -14.41 -13.42
N ALA A 279 2.62 -13.22 -12.92
CA ALA A 279 1.66 -12.16 -12.60
C ALA A 279 0.68 -11.82 -13.73
N GLY A 280 1.15 -11.75 -14.98
CA GLY A 280 0.28 -11.48 -16.13
C GLY A 280 -0.78 -12.57 -16.36
N LEU A 281 -0.41 -13.83 -16.18
CA LEU A 281 -1.35 -14.95 -16.30
C LEU A 281 -2.28 -15.03 -15.09
N ALA A 282 -1.80 -14.68 -13.89
CA ALA A 282 -2.62 -14.60 -12.68
C ALA A 282 -3.75 -13.56 -12.85
N MET A 283 -3.42 -12.36 -13.33
CA MET A 283 -4.41 -11.33 -13.68
C MET A 283 -5.40 -11.83 -14.75
N ALA A 284 -4.91 -12.39 -15.85
CA ALA A 284 -5.78 -12.92 -16.91
C ALA A 284 -6.69 -14.06 -16.42
N THR A 285 -6.23 -14.87 -15.46
CA THR A 285 -7.04 -15.96 -14.88
C THR A 285 -8.20 -15.40 -14.06
N MET A 286 -7.94 -14.39 -13.22
CA MET A 286 -8.99 -13.69 -12.47
C MET A 286 -10.00 -13.01 -13.42
N ASP A 287 -9.52 -12.34 -14.47
CA ASP A 287 -10.37 -11.68 -15.45
C ASP A 287 -11.27 -12.69 -16.18
N VAL A 288 -10.75 -13.86 -16.54
CA VAL A 288 -11.53 -14.90 -17.23
C VAL A 288 -12.54 -15.55 -16.28
N ILE A 289 -12.20 -15.76 -15.00
CA ILE A 289 -13.19 -16.19 -13.98
C ILE A 289 -14.35 -15.18 -13.92
N LYS A 290 -14.03 -13.89 -13.83
CA LYS A 290 -15.02 -12.82 -13.78
C LYS A 290 -15.86 -12.74 -15.06
N LEU A 291 -15.22 -12.92 -16.23
CA LEU A 291 -15.89 -12.95 -17.53
C LEU A 291 -16.95 -14.05 -17.62
N TYR A 292 -16.72 -15.19 -16.97
CA TYR A 292 -17.67 -16.31 -16.91
C TYR A 292 -18.62 -16.25 -15.71
N GLY A 293 -18.66 -15.14 -14.98
CA GLY A 293 -19.62 -14.90 -13.90
C GLY A 293 -19.20 -15.43 -12.52
N GLY A 294 -17.93 -15.79 -12.35
CA GLY A 294 -17.35 -16.11 -11.05
C GLY A 294 -16.75 -14.89 -10.34
N GLU A 295 -16.39 -15.06 -9.08
CA GLU A 295 -15.71 -14.02 -8.29
C GLU A 295 -14.34 -14.53 -7.82
N PRO A 296 -13.21 -14.01 -8.34
CA PRO A 296 -11.89 -14.41 -7.88
C PRO A 296 -11.66 -13.97 -6.42
N ALA A 297 -11.26 -14.90 -5.57
CA ALA A 297 -11.01 -14.68 -4.14
C ALA A 297 -9.61 -14.12 -3.85
N ASN A 298 -8.67 -14.28 -4.79
CA ASN A 298 -7.31 -13.81 -4.61
C ASN A 298 -6.56 -13.69 -5.94
N PHE A 299 -5.53 -12.84 -5.93
CA PHE A 299 -4.38 -12.96 -6.82
C PHE A 299 -3.32 -13.82 -6.14
N LEU A 300 -2.72 -14.79 -6.85
CA LEU A 300 -1.55 -15.51 -6.37
C LEU A 300 -0.63 -15.91 -7.53
N ASP A 301 0.60 -15.41 -7.49
CA ASP A 301 1.71 -15.80 -8.37
C ASP A 301 2.73 -16.65 -7.58
N VAL A 302 2.90 -17.92 -7.99
CA VAL A 302 3.92 -18.83 -7.43
C VAL A 302 5.30 -18.68 -8.07
N GLY A 303 5.43 -17.86 -9.11
CA GLY A 303 6.64 -17.68 -9.89
C GLY A 303 6.92 -18.79 -10.91
N GLY A 304 7.89 -18.56 -11.79
CA GLY A 304 8.20 -19.46 -12.91
C GLY A 304 8.93 -20.77 -12.56
N GLY A 305 9.35 -20.95 -11.30
CA GLY A 305 10.15 -22.09 -10.84
C GLY A 305 9.68 -22.66 -9.50
N ALA A 306 8.38 -22.56 -9.22
CA ALA A 306 7.78 -23.02 -7.96
C ALA A 306 8.10 -24.49 -7.67
N ASN A 307 8.44 -24.79 -6.42
CA ASN A 307 8.62 -26.16 -5.92
C ASN A 307 7.36 -26.67 -5.19
N GLU A 308 7.39 -27.93 -4.78
CA GLU A 308 6.26 -28.60 -4.10
C GLU A 308 5.85 -27.91 -2.79
N GLU A 309 6.82 -27.46 -1.97
CA GLU A 309 6.54 -26.75 -0.71
C GLU A 309 5.87 -25.39 -0.97
N GLN A 310 6.31 -24.65 -1.99
CA GLN A 310 5.68 -23.38 -2.36
C GLN A 310 4.24 -23.58 -2.84
N VAL A 311 3.96 -24.65 -3.59
CA VAL A 311 2.60 -25.01 -4.01
C VAL A 311 1.73 -25.35 -2.79
N LYS A 312 2.26 -26.14 -1.85
CA LYS A 312 1.55 -26.49 -0.62
C LYS A 312 1.23 -25.27 0.24
N THR A 313 2.19 -24.37 0.42
CA THR A 313 1.97 -23.11 1.14
C THR A 313 0.93 -22.23 0.43
N ALA A 314 0.96 -22.16 -0.90
CA ALA A 314 -0.04 -21.44 -1.68
C ALA A 314 -1.46 -21.98 -1.45
N PHE A 315 -1.64 -23.31 -1.45
CA PHE A 315 -2.94 -23.92 -1.11
C PHE A 315 -3.37 -23.62 0.33
N SER A 316 -2.45 -23.72 1.29
CA SER A 316 -2.75 -23.39 2.70
C SER A 316 -3.26 -21.96 2.83
N ILE A 317 -2.60 -21.00 2.16
CA ILE A 317 -2.97 -19.59 2.15
C ILE A 317 -4.37 -19.38 1.55
N ILE A 318 -4.65 -19.98 0.39
CA ILE A 318 -5.95 -19.82 -0.27
C ILE A 318 -7.09 -20.36 0.62
N LEU A 319 -6.88 -21.49 1.29
CA LEU A 319 -7.91 -22.18 2.08
C LEU A 319 -8.18 -21.55 3.44
N GLU A 320 -7.35 -20.61 3.89
CA GLU A 320 -7.64 -19.84 5.11
C GLU A 320 -8.81 -18.88 4.91
N ASP A 321 -9.11 -18.51 3.66
CA ASP A 321 -10.31 -17.72 3.37
C ASP A 321 -11.56 -18.61 3.36
N PRO A 322 -12.47 -18.47 4.33
CA PRO A 322 -13.68 -19.29 4.42
C PRO A 322 -14.66 -19.04 3.27
N ASN A 323 -14.49 -17.96 2.50
CA ASN A 323 -15.30 -17.65 1.33
C ASN A 323 -14.95 -18.53 0.13
N VAL A 324 -13.75 -19.12 0.09
CA VAL A 324 -13.33 -19.98 -1.03
C VAL A 324 -14.22 -21.22 -1.10
N LYS A 325 -14.85 -21.42 -2.26
CA LYS A 325 -15.71 -22.57 -2.59
C LYS A 325 -15.14 -23.44 -3.70
N GLY A 326 -14.09 -22.99 -4.37
CA GLY A 326 -13.41 -23.74 -5.42
C GLY A 326 -12.08 -23.09 -5.76
N ILE A 327 -11.16 -23.84 -6.35
CA ILE A 327 -9.84 -23.34 -6.73
C ILE A 327 -9.58 -23.62 -8.21
N LEU A 328 -9.10 -22.61 -8.93
CA LEU A 328 -8.56 -22.74 -10.28
C LEU A 328 -7.04 -22.67 -10.24
N VAL A 329 -6.40 -23.79 -10.56
CA VAL A 329 -4.96 -23.88 -10.79
C VAL A 329 -4.72 -23.72 -12.29
N ASN A 330 -4.02 -22.67 -12.68
CA ASN A 330 -3.65 -22.44 -14.09
C ASN A 330 -2.14 -22.31 -14.21
N ILE A 331 -1.50 -23.37 -14.69
CA ILE A 331 -0.04 -23.41 -14.83
C ILE A 331 0.36 -23.54 -16.29
N PHE A 332 1.12 -22.56 -16.76
CA PHE A 332 1.83 -22.62 -18.04
C PHE A 332 3.29 -22.99 -17.78
N GLY A 333 3.59 -24.29 -17.94
CA GLY A 333 4.90 -24.89 -17.83
C GLY A 333 5.84 -24.43 -18.95
N GLY A 334 6.75 -23.52 -18.61
CA GLY A 334 7.97 -23.28 -19.38
C GLY A 334 9.08 -24.21 -18.91
N ILE A 335 9.88 -23.74 -17.95
CA ILE A 335 10.93 -24.51 -17.27
C ILE A 335 10.31 -25.59 -16.35
N MET A 336 9.11 -25.34 -15.83
CA MET A 336 8.38 -26.31 -15.00
C MET A 336 7.75 -27.42 -15.84
N ARG A 337 7.91 -28.65 -15.37
CA ARG A 337 7.32 -29.87 -15.93
C ARG A 337 5.93 -30.11 -15.35
N CYS A 338 4.93 -30.28 -16.21
CA CYS A 338 3.54 -30.47 -15.81
C CYS A 338 3.33 -31.73 -14.94
N ASP A 339 4.10 -32.80 -15.14
CA ASP A 339 4.02 -34.02 -14.33
C ASP A 339 4.49 -33.83 -12.88
N ILE A 340 5.47 -32.94 -12.64
CA ILE A 340 5.91 -32.57 -11.29
C ILE A 340 4.83 -31.74 -10.59
N ILE A 341 4.27 -30.77 -11.30
CA ILE A 341 3.19 -29.91 -10.78
C ILE A 341 1.95 -30.73 -10.45
N ALA A 342 1.54 -31.64 -11.33
CA ALA A 342 0.41 -32.53 -11.09
C ALA A 342 0.57 -33.35 -9.79
N ARG A 343 1.76 -33.92 -9.57
CA ARG A 343 2.08 -34.64 -8.31
C ARG A 343 2.05 -33.71 -7.10
N GLY A 344 2.60 -32.50 -7.20
CA GLY A 344 2.56 -31.51 -6.12
C GLY A 344 1.14 -31.07 -5.77
N VAL A 345 0.27 -30.90 -6.77
CA VAL A 345 -1.16 -30.60 -6.57
C VAL A 345 -1.87 -31.74 -5.84
N ILE A 346 -1.66 -33.00 -6.24
CA ILE A 346 -2.22 -34.17 -5.56
C ILE A 346 -1.71 -34.25 -4.11
N ALA A 347 -0.40 -34.13 -3.89
CA ALA A 347 0.21 -34.17 -2.57
C ALA A 347 -0.33 -33.07 -1.64
N ALA A 348 -0.47 -31.84 -2.15
CA ALA A 348 -1.08 -30.74 -1.40
C ALA A 348 -2.56 -31.02 -1.10
N THR A 349 -3.29 -31.60 -2.06
CA THR A 349 -4.71 -31.96 -1.92
C THR A 349 -4.95 -33.00 -0.84
N GLU A 350 -4.12 -34.03 -0.80
CA GLU A 350 -4.16 -35.07 0.24
C GLU A 350 -3.71 -34.54 1.60
N ALA A 351 -2.61 -33.77 1.64
CA ALA A 351 -2.06 -33.27 2.89
C ALA A 351 -2.98 -32.26 3.60
N LEU A 352 -3.73 -31.47 2.83
CA LEU A 352 -4.64 -30.44 3.36
C LEU A 352 -6.10 -30.91 3.43
N SER A 353 -6.42 -32.12 2.93
CA SER A 353 -7.79 -32.66 2.88
C SER A 353 -8.78 -31.69 2.23
N LEU A 354 -8.50 -31.23 1.00
CA LEU A 354 -9.36 -30.27 0.32
C LEU A 354 -10.75 -30.84 0.01
N ASP A 355 -11.78 -30.19 0.56
CA ASP A 355 -13.19 -30.50 0.30
C ASP A 355 -13.78 -29.73 -0.90
N VAL A 356 -13.14 -28.63 -1.32
CA VAL A 356 -13.59 -27.79 -2.43
C VAL A 356 -13.17 -28.36 -3.79
N PRO A 357 -13.98 -28.20 -4.85
CA PRO A 357 -13.58 -28.59 -6.20
C PRO A 357 -12.33 -27.86 -6.67
N LEU A 358 -11.41 -28.63 -7.26
CA LEU A 358 -10.20 -28.13 -7.88
C LEU A 358 -10.29 -28.27 -9.40
N VAL A 359 -10.17 -27.19 -10.14
CA VAL A 359 -9.98 -27.24 -11.59
C VAL A 359 -8.52 -26.97 -11.90
N VAL A 360 -7.90 -27.86 -12.68
CA VAL A 360 -6.47 -27.78 -13.00
C VAL A 360 -6.27 -27.69 -14.51
N ARG A 361 -5.71 -26.57 -14.95
CA ARG A 361 -5.29 -26.35 -16.31
C ARG A 361 -3.77 -26.36 -16.38
N LEU A 362 -3.22 -27.35 -17.08
CA LEU A 362 -1.79 -27.48 -17.35
C LEU A 362 -1.53 -27.25 -18.84
N ALA A 363 -0.48 -26.51 -19.17
CA ALA A 363 0.07 -26.41 -20.51
C ALA A 363 1.59 -26.42 -20.46
N GLY A 364 2.26 -26.98 -21.46
CA GLY A 364 3.72 -26.98 -21.54
C GLY A 364 4.36 -28.37 -21.53
N THR A 365 5.59 -28.44 -21.00
CA THR A 365 6.41 -29.67 -20.99
C THR A 365 5.73 -30.78 -20.19
N ASN A 366 5.58 -31.98 -20.79
CA ASN A 366 4.94 -33.16 -20.20
C ASN A 366 3.47 -32.96 -19.80
N VAL A 367 2.74 -32.09 -20.51
CA VAL A 367 1.32 -31.85 -20.24
C VAL A 367 0.47 -33.12 -20.28
N ASP A 368 0.71 -34.02 -21.24
CA ASP A 368 -0.07 -35.26 -21.37
C ASP A 368 0.12 -36.18 -20.17
N GLU A 369 1.37 -36.30 -19.68
CA GLU A 369 1.69 -37.06 -18.47
C GLU A 369 1.07 -36.41 -17.23
N GLY A 370 1.15 -35.08 -17.11
CA GLY A 370 0.50 -34.34 -16.02
C GLY A 370 -1.01 -34.53 -15.99
N LYS A 371 -1.68 -34.47 -17.15
CA LYS A 371 -3.12 -34.72 -17.26
C LYS A 371 -3.48 -36.16 -16.90
N ALA A 372 -2.68 -37.14 -17.30
CA ALA A 372 -2.87 -38.54 -16.93
C ALA A 372 -2.76 -38.73 -15.40
N ILE A 373 -1.75 -38.14 -14.77
CA ILE A 373 -1.56 -38.17 -13.30
C ILE A 373 -2.79 -37.60 -12.57
N LEU A 374 -3.33 -36.46 -13.03
CA LEU A 374 -4.52 -35.85 -12.43
C LEU A 374 -5.77 -36.73 -12.64
N ALA A 375 -5.94 -37.32 -13.83
CA ALA A 375 -7.10 -38.15 -14.16
C ALA A 375 -7.14 -39.49 -13.43
N GLU A 376 -5.98 -40.04 -13.03
CA GLU A 376 -5.88 -41.26 -12.22
C GLU A 376 -6.19 -41.02 -10.73
N SER A 377 -6.25 -39.75 -10.30
CA SER A 377 -6.57 -39.39 -8.92
C SER A 377 -8.05 -39.63 -8.60
N THR A 378 -8.33 -40.11 -7.39
CA THR A 378 -9.71 -40.21 -6.86
C THR A 378 -10.18 -38.93 -6.16
N LEU A 379 -9.35 -37.87 -6.18
CA LEU A 379 -9.63 -36.59 -5.54
C LEU A 379 -10.58 -35.75 -6.40
N ASN A 380 -11.18 -34.71 -5.82
CA ASN A 380 -12.11 -33.80 -6.50
C ASN A 380 -11.39 -32.82 -7.46
N ILE A 381 -10.63 -33.38 -8.40
CA ILE A 381 -9.75 -32.68 -9.33
C ILE A 381 -10.31 -32.83 -10.75
N HIS A 382 -10.48 -31.70 -11.43
CA HIS A 382 -11.09 -31.59 -12.74
C HIS A 382 -10.09 -30.99 -13.74
N PRO A 383 -9.49 -31.79 -14.64
CA PRO A 383 -8.60 -31.27 -15.66
C PRO A 383 -9.35 -30.34 -16.64
N ALA A 384 -8.67 -29.30 -17.13
CA ALA A 384 -9.14 -28.43 -18.21
C ALA A 384 -8.06 -28.29 -19.30
N ASP A 385 -8.48 -28.17 -20.55
CA ASP A 385 -7.61 -28.07 -21.71
C ASP A 385 -7.12 -26.63 -21.94
N ASP A 386 -7.98 -25.66 -21.71
CA ASP A 386 -7.66 -24.24 -21.81
C ASP A 386 -8.24 -23.40 -20.67
N LEU A 387 -7.86 -22.12 -20.66
CA LEU A 387 -8.23 -21.20 -19.59
C LEU A 387 -9.73 -20.90 -19.56
N ALA A 388 -10.39 -20.85 -20.72
CA ALA A 388 -11.82 -20.58 -20.82
C ALA A 388 -12.62 -21.76 -20.25
N GLU A 389 -12.26 -22.98 -20.65
CA GLU A 389 -12.85 -24.19 -20.10
C GLU A 389 -12.60 -24.30 -18.58
N GLY A 390 -11.39 -23.99 -18.13
CA GLY A 390 -11.04 -24.02 -16.70
C GLY A 390 -11.93 -23.09 -15.87
N ALA A 391 -12.11 -21.85 -16.33
CA ALA A 391 -12.98 -20.88 -15.67
C ALA A 391 -14.46 -21.29 -15.71
N GLN A 392 -14.98 -21.72 -16.86
CA GLN A 392 -16.37 -22.19 -16.96
C GLN A 392 -16.66 -23.38 -16.03
N LYS A 393 -15.72 -24.34 -15.96
CA LYS A 393 -15.84 -25.50 -15.08
C LYS A 393 -15.87 -25.11 -13.62
N ILE A 394 -14.92 -24.27 -13.16
CA ILE A 394 -14.85 -23.93 -11.74
C ILE A 394 -16.09 -23.15 -11.30
N VAL A 395 -16.55 -22.22 -12.14
CA VAL A 395 -17.76 -21.43 -11.91
C VAL A 395 -18.98 -22.34 -11.77
N ALA A 396 -19.17 -23.27 -12.72
CA ALA A 396 -20.28 -24.23 -12.68
C ALA A 396 -20.22 -25.14 -11.43
N LEU A 397 -19.03 -25.59 -11.03
CA LEU A 397 -18.85 -26.49 -9.88
C LEU A 397 -19.19 -25.83 -8.54
N ILE A 398 -19.00 -24.52 -8.40
CA ILE A 398 -19.32 -23.79 -7.18
C ILE A 398 -20.74 -23.20 -7.16
N GLY A 399 -21.56 -23.52 -8.18
CA GLY A 399 -22.94 -23.04 -8.31
C GLY A 399 -23.06 -21.62 -8.85
N GLY A 400 -22.00 -21.07 -9.44
CA GLY A 400 -22.08 -19.86 -10.27
C GLY A 400 -22.44 -20.26 -11.71
N GLY A 401 -23.52 -19.74 -12.26
CA GLY A 401 -23.91 -19.96 -13.67
C GLY A 401 -25.06 -20.95 -13.85
N VAL A 402 -26.31 -20.49 -13.70
CA VAL A 402 -27.14 -19.87 -14.77
C VAL A 402 -27.90 -18.71 -14.14
#